data_AF-A0A182F9N7-F1
#
_entry.id   AF-A0A182F9N7-F1
#
_cell.length_a   1.000
_cell.length_b   1.000
_cell.length_c   1.000
_cell.angle_alpha   90.00
_cell.angle_beta   90.00
_cell.angle_gamma   90.00
#
_symmetry.space_group_name_H-M   'P 1'
#
loop_
_entity.id
_entity.type
_entity.pdbx_description
1 polymer ?
#
loop_
_entity_poly.entity_id
_entity_poly.type
_entity_poly.pdbx_seq_one_letter_code
_entity_poly.pdbx_strand_id
1 'polypeptide(L)'
;MAALFAATRPVAVRSISNNLWLVGWQRSSSNISAIDSFISDLVDNKKLKWKVLNSRHRNGQAKAVEELPKESTLDRDPATVPRTPFNLSGLFTELTQNPLVVNISSMDVPQVDHLIETALAEQNEGDVRLLLEQIVQYRKIPSMAVVDKVLRHVAGLAESDKLAGLIELFSSRSVGMDGKATAVQKFDHYKALCLWKTGNTLKSLESFREIAKDSKPEELFLVDQILRELIDETIGKKSEAVLLAVMGLCEYCLTELRHEFPICYVWEKSFHSTWHSDQEAARTLFDRHVALRTAISKRVCNLCYKLLYDNNVEKVYQLMEHFLKHNMKTECTHILIRLFDYQYWRKNLRGCSEIMQNAVDLDITLPELYNRRLLELLLGRASLDPSVTGASKKSIVPKTRKYELKF
;
A
#
# COMPACT_ATOMS: atom_id res chain seq x y z
N MET A 1 -13.25 -13.58 -62.77
CA MET A 1 -13.68 -12.33 -63.43
C MET A 1 -13.54 -11.18 -62.45
N ALA A 2 -12.80 -10.15 -62.90
CA ALA A 2 -12.74 -8.75 -62.45
C ALA A 2 -12.55 -8.41 -60.96
N ALA A 3 -11.33 -7.93 -60.67
CA ALA A 3 -11.02 -6.97 -59.63
C ALA A 3 -11.61 -5.59 -59.92
N LEU A 4 -11.80 -4.75 -58.89
CA LEU A 4 -11.80 -3.29 -59.02
C LEU A 4 -11.24 -2.62 -57.74
N PHE A 5 -10.20 -1.81 -57.98
CA PHE A 5 -9.61 -0.73 -57.19
C PHE A 5 -10.68 0.31 -56.77
N ALA A 6 -10.50 1.37 -55.98
CA ALA A 6 -9.40 2.20 -55.47
C ALA A 6 -10.06 3.15 -54.41
N ALA A 7 -9.43 3.49 -53.28
CA ALA A 7 -8.57 4.66 -53.06
C ALA A 7 -9.25 5.89 -52.39
N THR A 8 -8.39 6.57 -51.61
CA THR A 8 -8.35 7.99 -51.19
C THR A 8 -9.12 8.50 -49.94
N ARG A 9 -8.27 9.02 -49.04
CA ARG A 9 -8.38 9.82 -47.80
C ARG A 9 -9.02 11.23 -48.01
N PRO A 10 -8.79 12.23 -47.13
CA PRO A 10 -9.35 12.49 -45.79
C PRO A 10 -10.04 13.88 -45.74
N VAL A 11 -10.71 14.23 -44.63
CA VAL A 11 -11.09 15.64 -44.35
C VAL A 11 -10.66 16.02 -42.94
N ALA A 12 -9.64 16.88 -42.87
CA ALA A 12 -9.37 17.79 -41.75
C ALA A 12 -10.04 19.15 -42.06
N VAL A 13 -10.13 20.06 -41.05
CA VAL A 13 -10.55 21.50 -41.03
C VAL A 13 -11.62 21.66 -39.91
N ARG A 14 -11.50 22.44 -38.81
CA ARG A 14 -10.66 23.60 -38.43
C ARG A 14 -10.36 23.68 -36.92
N SER A 15 -9.18 24.22 -36.64
CA SER A 15 -8.81 25.02 -35.47
C SER A 15 -9.54 26.37 -35.45
N ILE A 16 -10.00 26.80 -34.27
CA ILE A 16 -10.18 28.22 -33.94
C ILE A 16 -9.59 28.43 -32.54
N SER A 17 -8.36 28.94 -32.54
CA SER A 17 -7.75 29.69 -31.44
C SER A 17 -8.35 31.09 -31.39
N ASN A 18 -8.79 31.56 -30.23
CA ASN A 18 -8.89 32.98 -29.92
C ASN A 18 -8.24 33.23 -28.54
N ASN A 19 -7.07 33.85 -28.59
CA ASN A 19 -6.45 34.53 -27.47
C ASN A 19 -7.17 35.87 -27.26
N LEU A 20 -7.59 36.16 -26.03
CA LEU A 20 -7.81 37.54 -25.59
C LEU A 20 -7.02 37.75 -24.30
N TRP A 21 -5.90 38.43 -24.45
CA TRP A 21 -5.12 39.03 -23.39
C TRP A 21 -5.93 40.14 -22.71
N LEU A 22 -6.12 40.03 -21.39
CA LEU A 22 -6.36 41.18 -20.53
C LEU A 22 -5.43 41.08 -19.33
N VAL A 23 -4.41 41.91 -19.40
CA VAL A 23 -3.44 42.24 -18.35
C VAL A 23 -4.22 42.84 -17.17
N GLY A 24 -4.19 42.15 -16.04
CA GLY A 24 -4.61 42.66 -14.74
C GLY A 24 -3.46 42.53 -13.75
N TRP A 25 -2.96 43.66 -13.26
CA TRP A 25 -1.85 43.80 -12.32
C TRP A 25 -1.77 42.70 -11.23
N GLN A 26 -0.65 41.96 -11.24
CA GLN A 26 -0.19 41.20 -10.07
C GLN A 26 0.13 42.18 -8.93
N ARG A 27 -0.73 42.22 -7.92
CA ARG A 27 -0.28 42.55 -6.57
C ARG A 27 0.59 41.39 -6.10
N SER A 28 1.90 41.59 -6.15
CA SER A 28 2.89 40.75 -5.47
C SER A 28 2.53 40.66 -3.98
N SER A 29 1.92 39.55 -3.57
CA SER A 29 1.70 39.29 -2.15
C SER A 29 3.01 38.80 -1.54
N SER A 30 3.53 39.56 -0.58
CA SER A 30 4.64 39.23 0.31
C SER A 30 4.44 37.93 1.11
N ASN A 31 3.30 37.26 0.95
CA ASN A 31 2.95 36.04 1.67
C ASN A 31 3.52 34.77 1.02
N ILE A 32 3.73 34.75 -0.31
CA ILE A 32 4.29 33.56 -0.98
C ILE A 32 5.79 33.40 -0.64
N SER A 33 6.53 34.52 -0.57
CA SER A 33 7.92 34.53 -0.13
C SER A 33 8.10 34.16 1.36
N ALA A 34 7.12 34.48 2.22
CA ALA A 34 7.14 34.08 3.62
C ALA A 34 6.86 32.58 3.81
N ILE A 35 6.02 32.00 2.94
CA ILE A 35 5.72 30.56 2.93
C ILE A 35 6.95 29.77 2.48
N ASP A 36 7.66 30.21 1.43
CA ASP A 36 8.89 29.55 0.97
C ASP A 36 10.06 29.67 1.97
N SER A 37 10.16 30.79 2.68
CA SER A 37 11.11 30.98 3.79
C SER A 37 10.79 30.07 4.97
N PHE A 38 9.52 29.90 5.33
CA PHE A 38 9.10 29.02 6.43
C PHE A 38 9.30 27.54 6.09
N ILE A 39 9.03 27.13 4.84
CA ILE A 39 9.25 25.76 4.38
C ILE A 39 10.75 25.43 4.39
N SER A 40 11.62 26.35 3.97
CA SER A 40 13.08 26.17 4.00
C SER A 40 13.60 26.02 5.44
N ASP A 41 13.17 26.88 6.37
CA ASP A 41 13.56 26.81 7.78
C ASP A 41 13.07 25.53 8.48
N LEU A 42 11.92 24.99 8.07
CA LEU A 42 11.35 23.76 8.62
C LEU A 42 12.06 22.51 8.09
N VAL A 43 12.53 22.53 6.85
CA VAL A 43 13.36 21.48 6.25
C VAL A 43 14.77 21.48 6.89
N ASP A 44 15.37 22.65 7.10
CA ASP A 44 16.70 22.75 7.70
C ASP A 44 16.71 22.37 9.19
N ASN A 45 15.68 22.72 9.96
CA ASN A 45 15.53 22.27 11.34
C ASN A 45 15.38 20.74 11.45
N LYS A 46 14.68 20.09 10.51
CA LYS A 46 14.56 18.62 10.48
C LYS A 46 15.86 17.93 10.06
N LYS A 47 16.62 18.53 9.13
CA LYS A 47 17.94 18.05 8.70
C LYS A 47 18.99 18.14 9.82
N LEU A 48 18.93 19.19 10.64
CA LEU A 48 19.77 19.34 11.84
C LEU A 48 19.45 18.28 12.90
N LYS A 49 18.16 17.99 13.14
CA LYS A 49 17.75 16.95 14.10
C LYS A 49 18.20 15.55 13.69
N TRP A 50 18.18 15.25 12.38
CA TRP A 50 18.72 14.00 11.83
C TRP A 50 20.25 13.91 11.91
N LYS A 51 20.98 15.01 11.67
CA LYS A 51 22.45 15.02 11.85
C LYS A 51 22.85 14.81 13.32
N VAL A 52 22.12 15.40 14.26
CA VAL A 52 22.38 15.22 15.71
C VAL A 52 22.09 13.77 16.14
N LEU A 53 21.00 13.15 15.67
CA LEU A 53 20.71 11.74 15.96
C LEU A 53 21.73 10.79 15.33
N ASN A 54 22.17 11.05 14.10
CA ASN A 54 23.11 10.18 13.39
C ASN A 54 24.55 10.30 13.94
N SER A 55 24.93 11.48 14.47
CA SER A 55 26.22 11.67 15.14
C SER A 55 26.33 10.90 16.48
N ARG A 56 25.21 10.66 17.17
CA ARG A 56 25.20 9.82 18.40
C ARG A 56 25.33 8.33 18.11
N HIS A 57 24.87 7.85 16.95
CA HIS A 57 25.00 6.45 16.57
C HIS A 57 26.37 6.07 15.99
N ARG A 58 27.14 7.06 15.49
CA ARG A 58 28.42 6.81 14.79
C ARG A 58 29.67 6.92 15.68
N ASN A 59 29.55 7.43 16.90
CA ASN A 59 30.67 7.55 17.85
C ASN A 59 30.90 6.32 18.75
N GLY A 60 30.21 5.20 18.47
CA GLY A 60 30.32 3.95 19.25
C GLY A 60 31.19 2.86 18.61
N GLN A 61 31.78 3.06 17.43
CA GLN A 61 32.69 2.08 16.82
C GLN A 61 34.16 2.50 16.96
N ALA A 62 34.91 1.62 17.65
CA ALA A 62 36.33 1.75 17.87
C ALA A 62 37.13 1.75 16.55
N LYS A 63 38.13 2.63 16.52
CA LYS A 63 39.12 2.85 15.46
C LYS A 63 39.79 1.56 14.97
N ALA A 64 39.86 1.44 13.65
CA ALA A 64 40.93 0.72 12.96
C ALA A 64 42.28 1.42 13.22
N VAL A 65 43.33 0.63 13.44
CA VAL A 65 44.72 1.06 13.44
C VAL A 65 45.48 0.16 12.45
N GLU A 66 45.98 0.77 11.38
CA GLU A 66 47.10 0.26 10.58
C GLU A 66 48.42 0.48 11.35
N GLU A 67 49.36 -0.47 11.30
CA GLU A 67 50.68 -0.26 10.66
C GLU A 67 51.60 -1.51 10.66
N LEU A 68 52.54 -1.44 9.72
CA LEU A 68 53.47 -2.38 9.06
C LEU A 68 54.67 -2.96 9.92
N PRO A 69 55.66 -3.70 9.34
CA PRO A 69 56.25 -4.94 9.87
C PRO A 69 57.65 -4.78 10.51
N LYS A 70 58.19 -5.87 11.09
CA LYS A 70 59.65 -6.14 11.19
C LYS A 70 59.98 -7.59 11.56
N GLU A 71 61.13 -8.03 11.04
CA GLU A 71 61.67 -9.39 10.99
C GLU A 71 62.37 -9.90 12.27
N SER A 72 62.43 -11.24 12.35
CA SER A 72 63.50 -12.12 12.86
C SER A 72 63.83 -12.17 14.37
N THR A 73 63.69 -13.35 15.00
CA THR A 73 64.77 -14.35 15.18
C THR A 73 64.29 -15.55 16.01
N LEU A 74 64.97 -16.69 15.82
CA LEU A 74 64.72 -18.02 16.37
C LEU A 74 64.70 -18.07 17.91
N ASP A 75 63.83 -18.91 18.50
CA ASP A 75 64.28 -20.06 19.29
C ASP A 75 63.16 -21.07 19.64
N ARG A 76 63.62 -22.28 19.99
CA ARG A 76 62.93 -23.58 20.11
C ARG A 76 61.99 -23.78 21.31
N ASP A 77 61.08 -24.74 21.11
CA ASP A 77 60.32 -25.59 22.07
C ASP A 77 58.99 -25.06 22.67
N PRO A 78 58.05 -25.95 23.10
CA PRO A 78 57.39 -26.99 22.32
C PRO A 78 55.83 -26.91 22.42
N ALA A 79 55.15 -27.45 21.40
CA ALA A 79 53.77 -27.93 21.42
C ALA A 79 52.69 -27.10 22.15
N THR A 80 52.24 -26.01 21.52
CA THR A 80 50.87 -25.49 21.72
C THR A 80 50.15 -25.52 20.39
N VAL A 81 49.17 -26.41 20.28
CA VAL A 81 48.20 -26.45 19.17
C VAL A 81 47.60 -25.05 19.02
N PRO A 82 47.77 -24.36 17.88
CA PRO A 82 47.14 -23.08 17.67
C PRO A 82 45.64 -23.34 17.57
N ARG A 83 44.90 -22.98 18.62
CA ARG A 83 43.44 -22.87 18.53
C ARG A 83 43.17 -21.79 17.48
N THR A 84 42.76 -22.23 16.30
CA THR A 84 42.17 -21.35 15.30
C THR A 84 41.08 -20.52 16.00
N PRO A 85 41.04 -19.20 15.79
CA PRO A 85 39.98 -18.39 16.37
C PRO A 85 38.65 -18.97 15.89
N PHE A 86 37.82 -19.39 16.83
CA PHE A 86 36.52 -19.99 16.57
C PHE A 86 35.66 -18.95 15.87
N ASN A 87 35.60 -19.05 14.54
CA ASN A 87 34.88 -18.12 13.70
C ASN A 87 33.41 -18.53 13.70
N LEU A 88 32.65 -18.04 14.69
CA LEU A 88 31.20 -18.22 14.77
C LEU A 88 30.49 -17.82 13.47
N SER A 89 31.02 -16.83 12.74
CA SER A 89 30.49 -16.42 11.45
C SER A 89 30.69 -17.51 10.40
N GLY A 90 31.89 -18.12 10.33
CA GLY A 90 32.18 -19.24 9.43
C GLY A 90 31.37 -20.48 9.73
N LEU A 91 31.18 -20.81 11.02
CA LEU A 91 30.39 -21.96 11.47
C LEU A 91 28.89 -21.75 11.28
N PHE A 92 28.39 -20.53 11.47
CA PHE A 92 27.01 -20.16 11.13
C PHE A 92 26.76 -20.23 9.62
N THR A 93 27.76 -19.82 8.82
CA THR A 93 27.72 -19.92 7.36
C THR A 93 27.77 -21.38 6.90
N GLU A 94 28.59 -22.23 7.53
CA GLU A 94 28.60 -23.69 7.28
C GLU A 94 27.31 -24.38 7.72
N LEU A 95 26.71 -23.99 8.85
CA LEU A 95 25.44 -24.56 9.33
C LEU A 95 24.24 -24.12 8.50
N THR A 96 24.26 -22.92 7.90
CA THR A 96 23.18 -22.40 7.06
C THR A 96 23.36 -22.69 5.57
N GLN A 97 24.58 -23.01 5.12
CA GLN A 97 24.87 -23.40 3.73
C GLN A 97 24.96 -24.92 3.52
N ASN A 98 24.85 -25.73 4.57
CA ASN A 98 24.72 -27.17 4.37
C ASN A 98 23.31 -27.45 3.82
N PRO A 99 23.17 -27.88 2.55
CA PRO A 99 21.88 -28.29 2.06
C PRO A 99 21.35 -29.40 2.97
N LEU A 100 20.08 -29.32 3.35
CA LEU A 100 19.41 -30.38 4.09
C LEU A 100 19.66 -31.71 3.37
N VAL A 101 20.51 -32.56 3.94
CA VAL A 101 20.69 -33.97 3.53
C VAL A 101 19.49 -34.77 4.07
N VAL A 102 18.28 -34.26 3.83
CA VAL A 102 17.04 -34.87 4.28
C VAL A 102 16.41 -35.57 3.09
N ASN A 103 16.20 -36.87 3.22
CA ASN A 103 15.54 -37.69 2.20
C ASN A 103 14.06 -37.85 2.58
N ILE A 104 13.16 -37.22 1.82
CA ILE A 104 11.71 -37.22 2.13
C ILE A 104 11.00 -38.56 1.82
N SER A 105 11.67 -39.55 1.24
CA SER A 105 11.03 -40.82 0.83
C SER A 105 10.32 -41.54 1.97
N SER A 106 10.90 -41.51 3.16
CA SER A 106 10.40 -42.15 4.38
C SER A 106 9.52 -41.26 5.24
N MET A 107 9.35 -39.98 4.88
CA MET A 107 8.65 -38.99 5.70
C MET A 107 7.14 -38.98 5.44
N ASP A 108 6.39 -38.63 6.49
CA ASP A 108 4.96 -38.40 6.41
C ASP A 108 4.65 -37.00 5.86
N VAL A 109 3.47 -36.83 5.27
CA VAL A 109 3.03 -35.56 4.65
C VAL A 109 3.18 -34.34 5.59
N PRO A 110 2.83 -34.39 6.89
CA PRO A 110 2.99 -33.23 7.77
C PRO A 110 4.45 -32.85 8.00
N GLN A 111 5.37 -33.81 7.97
CA GLN A 111 6.79 -33.54 8.15
C GLN A 111 7.39 -32.92 6.88
N VAL A 112 6.96 -33.41 5.71
CA VAL A 112 7.31 -32.82 4.41
C VAL A 112 6.78 -31.39 4.32
N ASP A 113 5.53 -31.16 4.73
CA ASP A 113 4.92 -29.83 4.79
C ASP A 113 5.75 -28.89 5.67
N HIS A 114 6.11 -29.32 6.88
CA HIS A 114 6.88 -28.49 7.82
C HIS A 114 8.27 -28.14 7.28
N LEU A 115 8.97 -29.09 6.64
CA LEU A 115 10.27 -28.84 6.03
C LEU A 115 10.18 -27.81 4.90
N ILE A 116 9.21 -27.96 4.01
CA ILE A 116 9.02 -27.03 2.89
C ILE A 116 8.65 -25.64 3.40
N GLU A 117 7.74 -25.55 4.36
CA GLU A 117 7.35 -24.28 4.96
C GLU A 117 8.51 -23.58 5.65
N THR A 118 9.37 -24.33 6.33
CA THR A 118 10.57 -23.79 6.99
C THR A 118 11.57 -23.30 5.96
N ALA A 119 11.87 -24.11 4.93
CA ALA A 119 12.79 -23.72 3.87
C ALA A 119 12.32 -22.47 3.09
N LEU A 120 11.02 -22.36 2.82
CA LEU A 120 10.42 -21.18 2.20
C LEU A 120 10.45 -19.96 3.12
N ALA A 121 10.21 -20.13 4.43
CA ALA A 121 10.25 -19.04 5.41
C ALA A 121 11.68 -18.50 5.61
N GLU A 122 12.68 -19.39 5.59
CA GLU A 122 14.10 -19.05 5.71
C GLU A 122 14.72 -18.54 4.41
N GLN A 123 13.97 -18.56 3.30
CA GLN A 123 14.43 -18.17 1.96
C GLN A 123 15.67 -18.96 1.50
N ASN A 124 15.80 -20.23 1.93
CA ASN A 124 16.90 -21.08 1.52
C ASN A 124 16.62 -21.74 0.16
N GLU A 125 16.99 -21.06 -0.92
CA GLU A 125 16.76 -21.52 -2.29
C GLU A 125 17.39 -22.90 -2.60
N GLY A 126 18.49 -23.24 -1.93
CA GLY A 126 19.16 -24.54 -2.08
C GLY A 126 18.28 -25.69 -1.58
N ASP A 127 17.77 -25.54 -0.35
CA ASP A 127 16.91 -26.51 0.29
C ASP A 127 15.56 -26.63 -0.41
N VAL A 128 14.97 -25.50 -0.80
CA VAL A 128 13.71 -25.50 -1.56
C VAL A 128 13.88 -26.28 -2.87
N ARG A 129 14.95 -26.02 -3.63
CA ARG A 129 15.20 -26.74 -4.89
C ARG A 129 15.34 -28.25 -4.67
N LEU A 130 16.12 -28.66 -3.68
CA LEU A 130 16.33 -30.07 -3.35
C LEU A 130 15.02 -30.75 -2.93
N LEU A 131 14.24 -30.10 -2.07
CA LEU A 131 12.94 -30.61 -1.64
C LEU A 131 11.97 -30.74 -2.81
N LEU A 132 11.93 -29.77 -3.72
CA LEU A 132 11.09 -29.83 -4.93
C LEU A 132 11.49 -30.97 -5.86
N GLU A 133 12.79 -31.17 -6.10
CA GLU A 133 13.29 -32.30 -6.88
C GLU A 133 12.90 -33.63 -6.25
N GLN A 134 13.04 -33.76 -4.94
CA GLN A 134 12.63 -34.95 -4.21
C GLN A 134 11.11 -35.18 -4.24
N ILE A 135 10.29 -34.12 -4.18
CA ILE A 135 8.81 -34.24 -4.29
C ILE A 135 8.44 -34.83 -5.65
N VAL A 136 9.08 -34.37 -6.71
CA VAL A 136 8.90 -34.89 -8.07
C VAL A 136 9.37 -36.34 -8.15
N GLN A 137 10.55 -36.63 -7.62
CA GLN A 137 11.18 -37.97 -7.66
C GLN A 137 10.36 -39.02 -6.90
N TYR A 138 9.95 -38.72 -5.67
CA TYR A 138 9.25 -39.66 -4.79
C TYR A 138 7.73 -39.55 -4.88
N ARG A 139 7.20 -38.62 -5.68
CA ARG A 139 5.77 -38.31 -5.81
C ARG A 139 5.06 -38.09 -4.46
N LYS A 140 5.80 -37.53 -3.49
CA LYS A 140 5.28 -37.21 -2.15
C LYS A 140 4.60 -35.85 -2.19
N ILE A 141 3.29 -35.86 -2.39
CA ILE A 141 2.51 -34.63 -2.60
C ILE A 141 2.18 -33.99 -1.23
N PRO A 142 2.62 -32.75 -0.98
CA PRO A 142 2.33 -32.03 0.26
C PRO A 142 0.84 -31.67 0.40
N SER A 143 0.44 -31.12 1.54
CA SER A 143 -0.93 -30.64 1.72
C SER A 143 -1.24 -29.45 0.81
N MET A 144 -2.53 -29.19 0.55
CA MET A 144 -2.97 -28.12 -0.35
C MET A 144 -2.49 -26.72 0.09
N ALA A 145 -2.33 -26.48 1.39
CA ALA A 145 -1.83 -25.21 1.91
C ALA A 145 -0.36 -24.98 1.51
N VAL A 146 0.46 -26.04 1.51
CA VAL A 146 1.87 -25.99 1.11
C VAL A 146 2.01 -25.98 -0.42
N VAL A 147 1.14 -26.70 -1.14
CA VAL A 147 1.08 -26.65 -2.61
C VAL A 147 0.90 -25.22 -3.11
N ASP A 148 -0.01 -24.43 -2.53
CA ASP A 148 -0.21 -23.02 -2.91
C ASP A 148 1.07 -22.19 -2.71
N LYS A 149 1.77 -22.36 -1.59
CA LYS A 149 3.04 -21.68 -1.30
C LYS A 149 4.14 -22.08 -2.28
N VAL A 150 4.28 -23.37 -2.57
CA VAL A 150 5.26 -23.92 -3.50
C VAL A 150 5.02 -23.42 -4.93
N LEU A 151 3.79 -23.53 -5.44
CA LEU A 151 3.47 -23.08 -6.80
C LEU A 151 3.67 -21.57 -6.94
N ARG A 152 3.32 -20.78 -5.90
CA ARG A 152 3.60 -19.34 -5.86
C ARG A 152 5.10 -19.05 -5.89
N HIS A 153 5.91 -19.79 -5.13
CA HIS A 153 7.38 -19.63 -5.13
C HIS A 153 7.97 -19.90 -6.51
N VAL A 154 7.65 -21.06 -7.10
CA VAL A 154 8.19 -21.46 -8.41
C VAL A 154 7.72 -20.52 -9.52
N ALA A 155 6.47 -20.06 -9.48
CA ALA A 155 5.98 -19.03 -10.40
C ALA A 155 6.72 -17.70 -10.22
N GLY A 156 7.06 -17.34 -8.97
CA GLY A 156 7.89 -16.18 -8.63
C GLY A 156 9.29 -16.22 -9.23
N LEU A 157 9.91 -17.41 -9.27
CA LEU A 157 11.20 -17.66 -9.90
C LEU A 157 11.16 -17.70 -11.43
N ALA A 158 9.96 -17.58 -12.04
CA ALA A 158 9.76 -17.61 -13.49
C ALA A 158 10.18 -18.94 -14.17
N GLU A 159 10.20 -20.06 -13.44
CA GLU A 159 10.58 -21.38 -13.96
C GLU A 159 9.37 -22.13 -14.58
N SER A 160 8.99 -21.77 -15.80
CA SER A 160 7.76 -22.28 -16.46
C SER A 160 7.67 -23.80 -16.56
N ASP A 161 8.77 -24.47 -16.89
CA ASP A 161 8.78 -25.92 -17.18
C ASP A 161 8.61 -26.72 -15.89
N LYS A 162 9.30 -26.30 -14.82
CA LYS A 162 9.15 -26.89 -13.49
C LYS A 162 7.75 -26.64 -12.93
N LEU A 163 7.21 -25.43 -13.12
CA LEU A 163 5.84 -25.12 -12.71
C LEU A 163 4.83 -26.03 -13.42
N ALA A 164 4.98 -26.23 -14.73
CA ALA A 164 4.10 -27.12 -15.49
C ALA A 164 4.16 -28.56 -14.98
N GLY A 165 5.38 -29.09 -14.72
CA GLY A 165 5.56 -30.42 -14.16
C GLY A 165 4.94 -30.58 -12.76
N LEU A 166 5.09 -29.58 -11.89
CA LEU A 166 4.48 -29.60 -10.55
C LEU A 166 2.94 -29.52 -10.62
N ILE A 167 2.39 -28.68 -11.50
CA ILE A 167 0.94 -28.58 -11.70
C ILE A 167 0.38 -29.91 -12.20
N GLU A 168 1.06 -30.58 -13.14
CA GLU A 168 0.64 -31.90 -13.64
C GLU A 168 0.64 -32.94 -12.50
N LEU A 169 1.72 -33.00 -11.71
CA LEU A 169 1.82 -33.90 -10.56
C LEU A 169 0.71 -33.66 -9.54
N PHE A 170 0.45 -32.41 -9.16
CA PHE A 170 -0.58 -32.08 -8.18
C PHE A 170 -2.00 -32.28 -8.71
N SER A 171 -2.23 -32.01 -10.00
CA SER A 171 -3.51 -32.24 -10.66
C SER A 171 -3.85 -33.72 -10.77
N SER A 172 -2.86 -34.60 -11.00
CA SER A 172 -3.08 -36.04 -11.10
C SER A 172 -3.70 -36.67 -9.83
N ARG A 173 -3.47 -36.06 -8.66
CA ARG A 173 -4.05 -36.49 -7.37
C ARG A 173 -5.50 -36.03 -7.17
N SER A 174 -5.88 -34.85 -7.69
CA SER A 174 -7.19 -34.25 -7.41
C SER A 174 -8.33 -34.79 -8.29
N VAL A 175 -8.02 -35.50 -9.38
CA VAL A 175 -9.00 -36.11 -10.30
C VAL A 175 -9.88 -37.17 -9.60
N GLY A 176 -9.50 -37.63 -8.41
CA GLY A 176 -10.26 -38.64 -7.66
C GLY A 176 -11.46 -38.16 -6.84
N MET A 177 -11.67 -36.85 -6.60
CA MET A 177 -12.68 -36.41 -5.59
C MET A 177 -13.82 -35.49 -6.05
N ASP A 178 -13.74 -34.71 -7.13
CA ASP A 178 -14.89 -33.89 -7.55
C ASP A 178 -14.90 -33.60 -9.06
N GLY A 179 -15.80 -34.26 -9.77
CA GLY A 179 -15.87 -34.31 -11.24
C GLY A 179 -16.52 -33.11 -11.93
N LYS A 180 -16.30 -31.86 -11.48
CA LYS A 180 -16.90 -30.68 -12.14
C LYS A 180 -15.97 -29.50 -12.43
N ALA A 181 -14.73 -29.50 -11.97
CA ALA A 181 -13.70 -28.58 -12.45
C ALA A 181 -12.51 -29.42 -12.93
N THR A 182 -12.04 -29.21 -14.15
CA THR A 182 -10.78 -29.81 -14.57
C THR A 182 -9.70 -29.25 -13.63
N ALA A 183 -9.02 -30.13 -12.89
CA ALA A 183 -7.98 -29.77 -11.92
C ALA A 183 -6.95 -28.75 -12.45
N VAL A 184 -6.76 -28.73 -13.77
CA VAL A 184 -5.92 -27.78 -14.52
C VAL A 184 -6.37 -26.32 -14.35
N GLN A 185 -7.67 -26.02 -14.38
CA GLN A 185 -8.19 -24.66 -14.20
C GLN A 185 -7.87 -24.07 -12.82
N LYS A 186 -7.71 -24.93 -11.81
CA LYS A 186 -7.45 -24.51 -10.43
C LYS A 186 -6.09 -23.84 -10.25
N PHE A 187 -5.11 -24.11 -11.13
CA PHE A 187 -3.73 -23.62 -10.99
C PHE A 187 -3.29 -22.67 -12.09
N ASP A 188 -4.18 -22.32 -13.03
CA ASP A 188 -3.84 -21.48 -14.18
C ASP A 188 -3.40 -20.07 -13.78
N HIS A 189 -3.83 -19.58 -12.60
CA HIS A 189 -3.37 -18.29 -12.06
C HIS A 189 -1.87 -18.27 -11.75
N TYR A 190 -1.24 -19.40 -11.38
CA TYR A 190 0.22 -19.44 -11.21
C TYR A 190 0.96 -19.44 -12.54
N LYS A 191 0.39 -20.04 -13.60
CA LYS A 191 0.94 -19.93 -14.95
C LYS A 191 0.90 -18.48 -15.43
N ALA A 192 -0.22 -17.79 -15.19
CA ALA A 192 -0.35 -16.36 -15.46
C ALA A 192 0.67 -15.53 -14.66
N LEU A 193 0.89 -15.86 -13.38
CA LEU A 193 1.93 -15.22 -12.55
C LEU A 193 3.35 -15.49 -13.10
N CYS A 194 3.64 -16.71 -13.53
CA CYS A 194 4.93 -17.03 -14.15
C CYS A 194 5.16 -16.22 -15.44
N LEU A 195 4.12 -16.04 -16.27
CA LEU A 195 4.17 -15.16 -17.44
C LEU A 195 4.43 -13.69 -17.06
N TRP A 196 3.90 -13.24 -15.93
CA TRP A 196 4.18 -11.89 -15.42
C TRP A 196 5.66 -11.73 -15.04
N LYS A 197 6.21 -12.69 -14.30
CA LYS A 197 7.58 -12.67 -13.78
C LYS A 197 8.62 -12.84 -14.89
N THR A 198 8.32 -13.60 -15.95
CA THR A 198 9.14 -13.68 -17.17
C THR A 198 9.13 -12.39 -18.01
N GLY A 199 8.27 -11.41 -17.68
CA GLY A 199 8.17 -10.14 -18.39
C GLY A 199 7.11 -10.10 -19.49
N ASN A 200 6.34 -11.17 -19.69
CA ASN A 200 5.25 -11.22 -20.66
C ASN A 200 3.95 -10.65 -20.05
N THR A 201 3.99 -9.39 -19.67
CA THR A 201 2.96 -8.72 -18.84
C THR A 201 1.58 -8.72 -19.50
N LEU A 202 1.47 -8.39 -20.79
CA LEU A 202 0.17 -8.32 -21.48
C LEU A 202 -0.51 -9.70 -21.56
N LYS A 203 0.23 -10.75 -21.96
CA LYS A 203 -0.33 -12.11 -22.01
C LYS A 203 -0.71 -12.63 -20.63
N SER A 204 0.06 -12.26 -19.61
CA SER A 204 -0.28 -12.58 -18.22
C SER A 204 -1.62 -11.94 -17.83
N LEU A 205 -1.80 -10.64 -18.10
CA LEU A 205 -3.05 -9.93 -17.79
C LEU A 205 -4.26 -10.46 -18.58
N GLU A 206 -4.06 -10.82 -19.86
CA GLU A 206 -5.09 -11.51 -20.65
C GLU A 206 -5.46 -12.87 -20.04
N SER A 207 -4.47 -13.63 -19.57
CA SER A 207 -4.70 -14.91 -18.89
C SER A 207 -5.50 -14.70 -17.59
N PHE A 208 -5.13 -13.70 -16.77
CA PHE A 208 -5.90 -13.35 -15.57
C PHE A 208 -7.32 -12.91 -15.88
N ARG A 209 -7.54 -12.24 -17.02
CA ARG A 209 -8.88 -11.85 -17.47
C ARG A 209 -9.76 -13.05 -17.73
N GLU A 210 -9.27 -14.03 -18.48
CA GLU A 210 -10.03 -15.25 -18.77
C GLU A 210 -10.27 -16.08 -17.51
N ILE A 211 -9.25 -16.19 -16.63
CA ILE A 211 -9.41 -16.87 -15.33
C ILE A 211 -10.50 -16.18 -14.49
N ALA A 212 -10.49 -14.85 -14.38
CA ALA A 212 -11.46 -14.11 -13.59
C ALA A 212 -12.90 -14.25 -14.14
N LYS A 213 -13.04 -14.38 -15.47
CA LYS A 213 -14.33 -14.57 -16.14
C LYS A 213 -14.95 -15.95 -15.85
N ASP A 214 -14.13 -16.99 -15.78
CA ASP A 214 -14.59 -18.37 -15.55
C ASP A 214 -14.67 -18.74 -14.05
N SER A 215 -14.06 -17.93 -13.19
CA SER A 215 -14.00 -18.17 -11.74
C SER A 215 -15.32 -17.87 -11.03
N LYS A 216 -15.61 -18.64 -9.97
CA LYS A 216 -16.70 -18.30 -9.04
C LYS A 216 -16.29 -17.17 -8.10
N PRO A 217 -17.24 -16.43 -7.50
CA PRO A 217 -16.94 -15.35 -6.55
C PRO A 217 -16.03 -15.77 -5.38
N GLU A 218 -16.14 -17.02 -4.93
CA GLU A 218 -15.32 -17.58 -3.85
C GLU A 218 -13.84 -17.79 -4.26
N GLU A 219 -13.60 -18.06 -5.54
CA GLU A 219 -12.27 -18.33 -6.10
C GLU A 219 -11.53 -17.05 -6.49
N LEU A 220 -12.28 -15.95 -6.71
CA LEU A 220 -11.72 -14.62 -6.99
C LEU A 220 -10.79 -14.13 -5.88
N PHE A 221 -10.94 -14.62 -4.64
CA PHE A 221 -10.03 -14.26 -3.55
C PHE A 221 -8.56 -14.61 -3.84
N LEU A 222 -8.29 -15.77 -4.46
CA LEU A 222 -6.93 -16.17 -4.83
C LEU A 222 -6.38 -15.29 -5.96
N VAL A 223 -7.24 -14.98 -6.94
CA VAL A 223 -6.92 -14.07 -8.04
C VAL A 223 -6.59 -12.69 -7.47
N ASP A 224 -7.38 -12.18 -6.51
CA ASP A 224 -7.16 -10.91 -5.84
C ASP A 224 -5.83 -10.84 -5.10
N GLN A 225 -5.43 -11.93 -4.43
CA GLN A 225 -4.15 -11.99 -3.73
C GLN A 225 -2.98 -11.81 -4.70
N ILE A 226 -3.05 -12.45 -5.88
CA ILE A 226 -2.03 -12.35 -6.90
C ILE A 226 -2.09 -10.98 -7.60
N LEU A 227 -3.29 -10.49 -7.93
CA LEU A 227 -3.47 -9.14 -8.49
C LEU A 227 -2.89 -8.06 -7.58
N ARG A 228 -3.05 -8.17 -6.25
CA ARG A 228 -2.42 -7.24 -5.30
C ARG A 228 -0.89 -7.19 -5.48
N GLU A 229 -0.26 -8.36 -5.59
CA GLU A 229 1.19 -8.45 -5.83
C GLU A 229 1.58 -7.78 -7.15
N LEU A 230 0.86 -8.08 -8.24
CA LEU A 230 1.07 -7.46 -9.55
C LEU A 230 0.94 -5.94 -9.51
N ILE A 231 -0.07 -5.44 -8.79
CA ILE A 231 -0.33 -4.00 -8.62
C ILE A 231 0.80 -3.34 -7.83
N ASP A 232 1.24 -3.95 -6.73
CA ASP A 232 2.35 -3.46 -5.89
C ASP A 232 3.72 -3.51 -6.59
N GLU A 233 3.88 -4.39 -7.58
CA GLU A 233 5.03 -4.41 -8.47
C GLU A 233 4.94 -3.42 -9.62
N THR A 234 3.75 -2.95 -9.97
CA THR A 234 3.55 -2.04 -11.10
C THR A 234 3.70 -0.60 -10.65
N ILE A 235 3.02 -0.21 -9.58
CA ILE A 235 2.94 1.18 -9.11
C ILE A 235 4.31 1.65 -8.61
N GLY A 236 4.78 2.78 -9.15
CA GLY A 236 6.08 3.37 -8.86
C GLY A 236 7.32 2.59 -9.32
N LYS A 237 7.16 1.46 -10.05
CA LYS A 237 8.28 0.59 -10.46
C LYS A 237 8.27 0.24 -11.95
N LYS A 238 7.10 0.01 -12.56
CA LYS A 238 6.97 -0.33 -13.99
C LYS A 238 6.55 0.90 -14.80
N SER A 239 6.53 0.73 -16.13
CA SER A 239 6.13 1.80 -17.04
C SER A 239 4.63 2.09 -16.97
N GLU A 240 4.26 3.32 -17.33
CA GLU A 240 2.87 3.79 -17.38
C GLU A 240 1.98 2.90 -18.27
N ALA A 241 2.51 2.41 -19.39
CA ALA A 241 1.78 1.50 -20.27
C ALA A 241 1.34 0.20 -19.57
N VAL A 242 2.19 -0.33 -18.66
CA VAL A 242 1.83 -1.52 -17.87
C VAL A 242 0.79 -1.16 -16.82
N LEU A 243 0.89 0.00 -16.18
CA LEU A 243 -0.13 0.50 -15.25
C LEU A 243 -1.50 0.62 -15.94
N LEU A 244 -1.55 1.22 -17.13
CA LEU A 244 -2.79 1.33 -17.91
C LEU A 244 -3.37 -0.04 -18.29
N ALA A 245 -2.52 -1.02 -18.61
CA ALA A 245 -2.98 -2.39 -18.88
C ALA A 245 -3.57 -3.06 -17.62
N VAL A 246 -2.90 -2.93 -16.47
CA VAL A 246 -3.41 -3.42 -15.18
C VAL A 246 -4.73 -2.74 -14.81
N MET A 247 -4.83 -1.42 -15.04
CA MET A 247 -6.06 -0.66 -14.87
C MET A 247 -7.17 -1.19 -15.77
N GLY A 248 -6.89 -1.47 -17.05
CA GLY A 248 -7.86 -2.05 -17.98
C GLY A 248 -8.42 -3.39 -17.49
N LEU A 249 -7.59 -4.25 -16.90
CA LEU A 249 -8.05 -5.49 -16.27
C LEU A 249 -8.94 -5.20 -15.05
N CYS A 250 -8.55 -4.27 -14.19
CA CYS A 250 -9.34 -3.90 -13.01
C CYS A 250 -10.69 -3.25 -13.38
N GLU A 251 -10.71 -2.45 -14.46
CA GLU A 251 -11.93 -1.87 -15.02
C GLU A 251 -12.86 -2.98 -15.52
N TYR A 252 -12.32 -3.98 -16.22
CA TYR A 252 -13.09 -5.16 -16.65
C TYR A 252 -13.71 -5.91 -15.46
N CYS A 253 -12.94 -6.12 -14.38
CA CYS A 253 -13.46 -6.73 -13.15
C CYS A 253 -14.62 -5.92 -12.55
N LEU A 254 -14.53 -4.59 -12.57
CA LEU A 254 -15.59 -3.71 -12.07
C LEU A 254 -16.84 -3.76 -12.95
N THR A 255 -16.70 -3.65 -14.27
CA THR A 255 -17.86 -3.49 -15.18
C THR A 255 -18.54 -4.81 -15.49
N GLU A 256 -17.77 -5.86 -15.78
CA GLU A 256 -18.31 -7.14 -16.23
C GLU A 256 -18.57 -8.09 -15.05
N LEU A 257 -17.66 -8.14 -14.09
CA LEU A 257 -17.75 -9.09 -12.96
C LEU A 257 -18.39 -8.47 -11.71
N ARG A 258 -18.63 -7.15 -11.70
CA ARG A 258 -19.09 -6.37 -10.52
C ARG A 258 -18.20 -6.58 -9.29
N HIS A 259 -16.92 -6.86 -9.53
CA HIS A 259 -15.93 -7.10 -8.50
C HIS A 259 -15.14 -5.82 -8.23
N GLU A 260 -15.53 -5.11 -7.17
CA GLU A 260 -14.99 -3.77 -6.84
C GLU A 260 -13.57 -3.81 -6.27
N PHE A 261 -13.10 -4.96 -5.79
CA PHE A 261 -11.87 -5.05 -5.02
C PHE A 261 -10.60 -4.62 -5.82
N PRO A 262 -10.32 -5.15 -7.03
CA PRO A 262 -9.06 -4.86 -7.73
C PRO A 262 -8.92 -3.39 -8.10
N ILE A 263 -10.01 -2.78 -8.59
CA ILE A 263 -10.02 -1.37 -9.01
C ILE A 263 -9.86 -0.43 -7.82
N CYS A 264 -10.46 -0.75 -6.67
CA CYS A 264 -10.26 0.01 -5.44
C CYS A 264 -8.80 -0.07 -4.98
N TYR A 265 -8.18 -1.25 -5.08
CA TYR A 265 -6.79 -1.44 -4.66
C TYR A 265 -5.81 -0.69 -5.56
N VAL A 266 -5.97 -0.78 -6.89
CA VAL A 266 -5.19 0.03 -7.85
C VAL A 266 -5.35 1.51 -7.55
N TRP A 267 -6.58 1.99 -7.40
CA TRP A 267 -6.82 3.41 -7.13
C TRP A 267 -6.15 3.86 -5.83
N GLU A 268 -6.32 3.10 -4.73
CA GLU A 268 -5.75 3.44 -3.43
C GLU A 268 -4.22 3.49 -3.51
N LYS A 269 -3.58 2.50 -4.15
CA LYS A 269 -2.12 2.46 -4.29
C LYS A 269 -1.58 3.57 -5.20
N SER A 270 -2.23 3.83 -6.33
CA SER A 270 -1.85 4.89 -7.25
C SER A 270 -2.04 6.28 -6.63
N PHE A 271 -3.11 6.47 -5.83
CA PHE A 271 -3.34 7.70 -5.08
C PHE A 271 -2.27 7.98 -4.03
N HIS A 272 -1.78 6.94 -3.34
CA HIS A 272 -0.70 7.06 -2.35
C HIS A 272 0.70 7.13 -2.98
N SER A 273 0.85 6.80 -4.26
CA SER A 273 2.13 6.85 -4.95
C SER A 273 2.74 8.26 -4.91
N THR A 274 4.06 8.33 -4.84
CA THR A 274 4.82 9.58 -4.95
C THR A 274 5.01 10.03 -6.40
N TRP A 275 4.78 9.13 -7.36
CA TRP A 275 4.95 9.41 -8.78
C TRP A 275 3.75 10.16 -9.35
N HIS A 276 4.01 11.20 -10.14
CA HIS A 276 2.96 12.05 -10.71
C HIS A 276 2.05 11.28 -11.68
N SER A 277 2.64 10.46 -12.56
CA SER A 277 1.89 9.62 -13.52
C SER A 277 0.88 8.70 -12.84
N ASP A 278 1.28 8.09 -11.72
CA ASP A 278 0.40 7.19 -10.95
C ASP A 278 -0.75 7.98 -10.32
N GLN A 279 -0.46 9.15 -9.76
CA GLN A 279 -1.48 10.03 -9.19
C GLN A 279 -2.46 10.51 -10.26
N GLU A 280 -1.98 10.88 -11.46
CA GLU A 280 -2.83 11.27 -12.59
C GLU A 280 -3.71 10.11 -13.08
N ALA A 281 -3.16 8.90 -13.12
CA ALA A 281 -3.92 7.69 -13.43
C ALA A 281 -5.01 7.43 -12.39
N ALA A 282 -4.72 7.62 -11.10
CA ALA A 282 -5.72 7.51 -10.02
C ALA A 282 -6.85 8.55 -10.17
N ARG A 283 -6.51 9.79 -10.54
CA ARG A 283 -7.50 10.85 -10.81
C ARG A 283 -8.42 10.48 -11.97
N THR A 284 -7.82 10.03 -13.07
CA THR A 284 -8.56 9.60 -14.27
C THR A 284 -9.52 8.45 -13.95
N LEU A 285 -9.08 7.45 -13.17
CA LEU A 285 -9.94 6.37 -12.70
C LEU A 285 -11.11 6.87 -11.87
N PHE A 286 -10.82 7.74 -10.91
CA PHE A 286 -11.84 8.31 -10.03
C PHE A 286 -12.88 9.10 -10.81
N ASP A 287 -12.46 9.84 -11.83
CA ASP A 287 -13.35 10.64 -12.68
C ASP A 287 -14.24 9.76 -13.57
N ARG A 288 -13.69 8.68 -14.13
CA ARG A 288 -14.38 7.82 -15.10
C ARG A 288 -15.44 6.92 -14.46
N HIS A 289 -15.21 6.40 -13.26
CA HIS A 289 -16.03 5.31 -12.72
C HIS A 289 -16.84 5.73 -11.49
N VAL A 290 -18.17 5.88 -11.67
CA VAL A 290 -19.10 6.19 -10.55
C VAL A 290 -19.08 5.09 -9.48
N ALA A 291 -19.03 3.81 -9.90
CA ALA A 291 -19.02 2.69 -8.96
C ALA A 291 -17.77 2.70 -8.06
N LEU A 292 -16.60 3.06 -8.60
CA LEU A 292 -15.38 3.26 -7.83
C LEU A 292 -15.56 4.38 -6.79
N ARG A 293 -16.14 5.52 -7.17
CA ARG A 293 -16.41 6.63 -6.24
C ARG A 293 -17.29 6.20 -5.08
N THR A 294 -18.34 5.43 -5.36
CA THR A 294 -19.24 4.87 -4.34
C THR A 294 -18.55 3.84 -3.44
N ALA A 295 -17.65 3.02 -3.99
CA ALA A 295 -16.88 2.07 -3.19
C ALA A 295 -15.89 2.78 -2.25
N ILE A 296 -15.25 3.85 -2.73
CA ILE A 296 -14.33 4.68 -1.93
C ILE A 296 -15.09 5.49 -0.87
N SER A 297 -16.28 6.03 -1.20
CA SER A 297 -17.06 6.82 -0.24
C SER A 297 -17.43 6.02 1.02
N LYS A 298 -17.79 4.74 0.86
CA LYS A 298 -18.02 3.82 1.99
C LYS A 298 -16.81 3.66 2.91
N ARG A 299 -15.60 3.87 2.39
CA ARG A 299 -14.32 3.69 3.09
C ARG A 299 -13.64 5.02 3.46
N VAL A 300 -14.23 6.17 3.14
CA VAL A 300 -13.61 7.49 3.25
C VAL A 300 -13.12 7.80 4.67
N CYS A 301 -13.91 7.44 5.68
CA CYS A 301 -13.56 7.67 7.09
C CYS A 301 -12.28 6.92 7.49
N ASN A 302 -12.14 5.67 7.03
CA ASN A 302 -10.97 4.84 7.34
C ASN A 302 -9.73 5.34 6.60
N LEU A 303 -9.89 5.77 5.33
CA LEU A 303 -8.80 6.37 4.55
C LEU A 303 -8.30 7.65 5.20
N CYS A 304 -9.20 8.55 5.60
CA CYS A 304 -8.83 9.79 6.28
C CYS A 304 -8.12 9.52 7.60
N TYR A 305 -8.61 8.56 8.39
CA TYR A 305 -7.97 8.19 9.64
C TYR A 305 -6.51 7.74 9.42
N LYS A 306 -6.27 6.85 8.46
CA LYS A 306 -4.91 6.38 8.12
C LYS A 306 -4.01 7.53 7.67
N LEU A 307 -4.48 8.36 6.74
CA LEU A 307 -3.72 9.51 6.22
C LEU A 307 -3.37 10.52 7.32
N LEU A 308 -4.31 10.81 8.24
CA LEU A 308 -4.09 11.73 9.35
C LEU A 308 -3.17 11.14 10.41
N TYR A 309 -3.23 9.82 10.65
CA TYR A 309 -2.30 9.11 11.52
C TYR A 309 -0.85 9.24 11.02
N ASP A 310 -0.65 9.11 9.70
CA ASP A 310 0.63 9.31 9.03
C ASP A 310 1.03 10.80 8.90
N ASN A 311 0.21 11.72 9.45
CA ASN A 311 0.35 13.17 9.34
C ASN A 311 0.36 13.72 7.90
N ASN A 312 -0.24 12.99 6.96
CA ASN A 312 -0.33 13.38 5.57
C ASN A 312 -1.62 14.16 5.30
N VAL A 313 -1.69 15.37 5.85
CA VAL A 313 -2.86 16.26 5.73
C VAL A 313 -3.10 16.69 4.27
N GLU A 314 -2.03 16.82 3.49
CA GLU A 314 -2.11 17.19 2.07
C GLU A 314 -2.93 16.18 1.26
N LYS A 315 -2.68 14.87 1.45
CA LYS A 315 -3.46 13.82 0.79
C LYS A 315 -4.93 13.84 1.20
N VAL A 316 -5.26 14.25 2.43
CA VAL A 316 -6.65 14.40 2.86
C VAL A 316 -7.34 15.56 2.13
N TYR A 317 -6.65 16.68 1.92
CA TYR A 317 -7.17 17.78 1.09
C TYR A 317 -7.32 17.38 -0.37
N GLN A 318 -6.36 16.66 -0.96
CA GLN A 318 -6.48 16.12 -2.32
C GLN A 318 -7.68 15.17 -2.45
N LEU A 319 -7.90 14.32 -1.44
CA LEU A 319 -9.07 13.44 -1.40
C LEU A 319 -10.38 14.25 -1.34
N MET A 320 -10.43 15.30 -0.52
CA MET A 320 -11.57 16.20 -0.45
C MET A 320 -11.83 16.90 -1.79
N GLU A 321 -10.78 17.38 -2.47
CA GLU A 321 -10.88 17.99 -3.80
C GLU A 321 -11.50 17.01 -4.82
N HIS A 322 -11.11 15.74 -4.80
CA HIS A 322 -11.71 14.71 -5.64
C HIS A 322 -13.22 14.54 -5.38
N PHE A 323 -13.66 14.51 -4.13
CA PHE A 323 -15.08 14.42 -3.81
C PHE A 323 -15.86 15.69 -4.18
N LEU A 324 -15.28 16.87 -3.97
CA LEU A 324 -15.90 18.15 -4.34
C LEU A 324 -16.11 18.27 -5.85
N LYS A 325 -15.14 17.84 -6.66
CA LYS A 325 -15.26 17.82 -8.13
C LYS A 325 -16.49 17.05 -8.62
N HIS A 326 -16.92 16.03 -7.88
CA HIS A 326 -18.07 15.18 -8.20
C HIS A 326 -19.33 15.51 -7.37
N ASN A 327 -19.38 16.67 -6.71
CA ASN A 327 -20.50 17.12 -5.87
C ASN A 327 -20.86 16.17 -4.71
N MET A 328 -19.91 15.39 -4.20
CA MET A 328 -20.10 14.45 -3.09
C MET A 328 -19.96 15.16 -1.74
N LYS A 329 -20.89 16.09 -1.45
CA LYS A 329 -20.86 16.95 -0.26
C LYS A 329 -20.88 16.16 1.06
N THR A 330 -21.62 15.06 1.13
CA THR A 330 -21.74 14.21 2.33
C THR A 330 -20.40 13.64 2.79
N GLU A 331 -19.60 13.18 1.85
CA GLU A 331 -18.26 12.65 2.07
C GLU A 331 -17.31 13.77 2.49
N CYS A 332 -17.42 14.94 1.87
CA CYS A 332 -16.67 16.13 2.28
C CYS A 332 -16.98 16.53 3.73
N THR A 333 -18.23 16.45 4.16
CA THR A 333 -18.61 16.65 5.58
C THR A 333 -17.86 15.69 6.50
N HIS A 334 -17.81 14.40 6.15
CA HIS A 334 -17.08 13.41 6.95
C HIS A 334 -15.58 13.70 7.01
N ILE A 335 -14.98 14.15 5.89
CA ILE A 335 -13.58 14.53 5.82
C ILE A 335 -13.30 15.75 6.71
N LEU A 336 -14.12 16.81 6.60
CA LEU A 336 -13.98 18.03 7.39
C LEU A 336 -14.13 17.77 8.89
N ILE A 337 -15.07 16.91 9.28
CA ILE A 337 -15.23 16.45 10.67
C ILE A 337 -13.92 15.81 11.17
N ARG A 338 -13.32 14.90 10.39
CA ARG A 338 -12.09 14.21 10.78
C ARG A 338 -10.88 15.14 10.83
N LEU A 339 -10.78 16.08 9.88
CA LEU A 339 -9.77 17.13 9.91
C LEU A 339 -9.92 18.02 11.15
N PHE A 340 -11.15 18.40 11.49
CA PHE A 340 -11.41 19.20 12.68
C PHE A 340 -10.99 18.46 13.94
N ASP A 341 -11.43 17.21 14.10
CA ASP A 341 -11.05 16.36 15.23
C ASP A 341 -9.52 16.30 15.34
N TYR A 342 -8.82 16.02 14.24
CA TYR A 342 -7.36 15.94 14.22
C TYR A 342 -6.68 17.26 14.65
N GLN A 343 -7.13 18.42 14.16
CA GLN A 343 -6.57 19.71 14.58
C GLN A 343 -6.94 20.07 16.02
N TYR A 344 -8.13 19.68 16.48
CA TYR A 344 -8.61 19.88 17.85
C TYR A 344 -7.73 19.10 18.85
N TRP A 345 -7.42 17.84 18.57
CA TRP A 345 -6.51 17.03 19.39
C TRP A 345 -5.11 17.64 19.50
N ARG A 346 -4.66 18.34 18.44
CA ARG A 346 -3.39 19.07 18.42
C ARG A 346 -3.46 20.46 19.05
N LYS A 347 -4.63 20.87 19.54
CA LYS A 347 -4.92 22.21 20.09
C LYS A 347 -4.59 23.34 19.10
N ASN A 348 -4.72 23.07 17.79
CA ASN A 348 -4.43 24.04 16.75
C ASN A 348 -5.68 24.89 16.45
N LEU A 349 -5.84 25.98 17.18
CA LEU A 349 -6.96 26.92 17.04
C LEU A 349 -7.12 27.43 15.60
N ARG A 350 -5.99 27.83 14.98
CA ARG A 350 -5.99 28.39 13.62
C ARG A 350 -6.49 27.34 12.62
N GLY A 351 -6.00 26.11 12.71
CA GLY A 351 -6.45 25.00 11.87
C GLY A 351 -7.94 24.70 12.04
N CYS A 352 -8.45 24.68 13.28
CA CYS A 352 -9.88 24.50 13.52
C CYS A 352 -10.72 25.65 12.94
N SER A 353 -10.26 26.91 13.04
CA SER A 353 -10.94 28.06 12.45
C SER A 353 -10.95 28.03 10.92
N GLU A 354 -9.83 27.65 10.29
CA GLU A 354 -9.72 27.51 8.83
C GLU A 354 -10.66 26.40 8.32
N ILE A 355 -10.77 25.26 9.03
CA ILE A 355 -11.69 24.18 8.66
C ILE A 355 -13.16 24.63 8.77
N MET A 356 -13.50 25.39 9.82
CA MET A 356 -14.84 25.96 9.98
C MET A 356 -15.17 26.96 8.88
N GLN A 357 -14.22 27.83 8.52
CA GLN A 357 -14.38 28.77 7.41
C GLN A 357 -14.57 28.02 6.09
N ASN A 358 -13.74 27.02 5.81
CA ASN A 358 -13.86 26.19 4.61
C ASN A 358 -15.21 25.48 4.53
N ALA A 359 -15.78 25.03 5.66
CA ALA A 359 -17.10 24.43 5.68
C ALA A 359 -18.20 25.44 5.29
N VAL A 360 -18.09 26.69 5.76
CA VAL A 360 -19.00 27.78 5.38
C VAL A 360 -18.84 28.12 3.90
N ASP A 361 -17.59 28.28 3.43
CA ASP A 361 -17.28 28.64 2.04
C ASP A 361 -17.75 27.57 1.04
N LEU A 362 -17.71 26.29 1.44
CA LEU A 362 -18.17 25.16 0.63
C LEU A 362 -19.67 24.87 0.77
N ASP A 363 -20.40 25.65 1.58
CA ASP A 363 -21.82 25.43 1.89
C ASP A 363 -22.06 23.99 2.41
N ILE A 364 -21.24 23.59 3.39
CA ILE A 364 -21.29 22.31 4.10
C ILE A 364 -21.65 22.58 5.56
N THR A 365 -22.79 22.04 5.99
CA THR A 365 -23.25 22.19 7.38
C THR A 365 -22.51 21.22 8.31
N LEU A 366 -21.64 21.77 9.16
CA LEU A 366 -21.02 21.01 10.26
C LEU A 366 -21.95 20.95 11.48
N PRO A 367 -21.98 19.83 12.23
CA PRO A 367 -22.74 19.73 13.46
C PRO A 367 -22.38 20.81 14.50
N GLU A 368 -23.36 21.32 15.24
CA GLU A 368 -23.18 22.36 16.27
C GLU A 368 -22.12 22.02 17.33
N LEU A 369 -21.87 20.72 17.56
CA LEU A 369 -20.83 20.24 18.47
C LEU A 369 -19.45 20.83 18.13
N TYR A 370 -19.13 21.01 16.85
CA TYR A 370 -17.83 21.53 16.42
C TYR A 370 -17.71 23.04 16.65
N ASN A 371 -18.81 23.79 16.53
CA ASN A 371 -18.87 25.19 16.97
C ASN A 371 -18.56 25.31 18.47
N ARG A 372 -19.17 24.44 19.29
CA ARG A 372 -18.92 24.41 20.74
C ARG A 372 -17.47 24.06 21.06
N ARG A 373 -16.89 23.05 20.39
CA ARG A 373 -15.48 22.66 20.56
C ARG A 373 -14.51 23.78 20.16
N LEU A 374 -14.79 24.51 19.09
CA LEU A 374 -13.99 25.68 18.71
C LEU A 374 -14.06 26.77 19.77
N LEU A 375 -15.25 27.06 20.30
CA LEU A 375 -15.43 28.03 21.39
C LEU A 375 -14.71 27.59 22.67
N GLU A 376 -14.72 26.29 23.00
CA GLU A 376 -13.97 25.74 24.14
C GLU A 376 -12.46 25.97 23.99
N LEU A 377 -11.91 25.75 22.79
CA LEU A 377 -10.51 26.07 22.48
C LEU A 377 -10.22 27.57 22.57
N LEU A 378 -11.08 28.42 22.02
CA LEU A 378 -10.94 29.89 22.07
C LEU A 378 -10.96 30.41 23.51
N LEU A 379 -11.80 29.84 24.35
CA LEU A 379 -11.94 30.22 25.77
C LEU A 379 -10.87 29.58 26.67
N GLY A 380 -9.92 28.82 26.10
CA GLY A 380 -8.86 28.14 26.85
C GLY A 380 -9.35 27.03 27.78
N ARG A 381 -10.59 26.57 27.62
CA ARG A 381 -11.20 25.52 28.44
C ARG A 381 -10.89 24.14 27.85
N ALA A 382 -9.60 23.82 27.72
CA ALA A 382 -9.20 22.46 27.37
C ALA A 382 -9.45 21.55 28.60
N SER A 383 -10.58 20.83 28.60
CA SER A 383 -10.97 19.79 29.56
C SER A 383 -10.81 20.17 31.04
N LEU A 384 -11.85 20.75 31.63
CA LEU A 384 -12.22 20.32 32.98
C LEU A 384 -12.83 18.93 32.82
N ASP A 385 -12.21 17.92 33.43
CA ASP A 385 -12.74 16.57 33.52
C ASP A 385 -14.25 16.58 33.86
N PRO A 386 -15.05 15.66 33.29
CA PRO A 386 -16.43 15.47 33.73
C PRO A 386 -16.55 14.91 35.17
N SER A 387 -15.45 14.76 35.90
CA SER A 387 -15.43 14.32 37.30
C SER A 387 -15.58 15.45 38.33
N VAL A 388 -15.68 16.73 37.93
CA VAL A 388 -15.82 17.87 38.87
C VAL A 388 -17.16 18.63 38.75
N THR A 389 -18.15 18.12 38.01
CA THR A 389 -19.54 18.55 38.19
C THR A 389 -20.21 17.78 39.31
N GLY A 390 -19.67 17.96 40.51
CA GLY A 390 -20.07 17.23 41.72
C GLY A 390 -20.11 18.09 42.98
N ALA A 391 -20.35 19.41 42.90
CA ALA A 391 -20.80 20.18 44.06
C ALA A 391 -21.27 21.59 43.67
N SER A 392 -22.26 22.07 44.41
CA SER A 392 -22.83 23.43 44.39
C SER A 392 -23.85 23.75 43.29
N LYS A 393 -24.97 23.01 43.29
CA LYS A 393 -26.28 23.65 43.13
C LYS A 393 -26.52 24.58 44.32
N LYS A 394 -26.23 25.88 44.19
CA LYS A 394 -26.93 26.91 44.98
C LYS A 394 -27.89 27.63 44.05
N SER A 395 -29.14 27.20 44.16
CA SER A 395 -30.34 27.87 43.67
C SER A 395 -30.30 29.35 44.03
N ILE A 396 -30.15 30.22 43.03
CA ILE A 396 -30.53 31.64 43.15
C ILE A 396 -31.99 31.71 42.73
N VAL A 397 -32.86 31.63 43.74
CA VAL A 397 -34.27 31.97 43.63
C VAL A 397 -34.38 33.47 43.28
N PRO A 398 -35.07 33.88 42.21
CA PRO A 398 -35.31 35.29 41.93
C PRO A 398 -36.28 35.87 42.97
N LYS A 399 -35.80 36.83 43.79
CA LYS A 399 -36.63 37.59 44.72
C LYS A 399 -37.60 38.48 43.94
N THR A 400 -38.88 38.15 44.00
CA THR A 400 -39.99 39.04 43.61
C THR A 400 -40.09 40.18 44.62
N ARG A 401 -40.00 41.43 44.14
CA ARG A 401 -40.29 42.63 44.94
C ARG A 401 -41.81 42.74 45.11
N LYS A 402 -42.30 42.55 46.35
CA LYS A 402 -43.65 42.93 46.75
C LYS A 402 -43.70 44.46 46.90
N TYR A 403 -44.65 45.09 46.22
CA TYR A 403 -45.15 46.41 46.56
C TYR A 403 -46.18 46.24 47.68
N GLU A 404 -46.02 46.94 48.79
CA GLU A 404 -47.07 47.12 49.79
C GLU A 404 -47.61 48.55 49.67
N LEU A 405 -48.92 48.65 49.46
CA LEU A 405 -49.70 49.89 49.51
C LEU A 405 -49.71 50.42 50.95
N LYS A 406 -49.43 51.72 51.11
CA LYS A 406 -49.74 52.44 52.36
C LYS A 406 -51.20 52.89 52.32
N PHE A 407 -51.88 52.68 53.43
CA PHE A 407 -53.31 52.96 53.69
C PHE A 407 -53.77 54.36 53.27
#